data_AF-A0AAN8X6D0-F1
#
_entry.id   AF-A0AAN8X6D0-F1
#
_cell.length_a   1.000
_cell.length_b   1.000
_cell.length_c   1.000
_cell.angle_alpha   90.00
_cell.angle_beta   90.00
_cell.angle_gamma   90.00
#
_symmetry.space_group_name_H-M   'P 1'
#
loop_
_entity.id
_entity.type
_entity.pdbx_description
1 polymer ?
#
loop_
_entity_poly.entity_id
_entity_poly.type
_entity_poly.pdbx_seq_one_letter_code
_entity_poly.pdbx_strand_id
1 'polypeptide(L)'
;MATPKQVLKSIGPKLVPFFKTVAIYFVLFIPVDQPSLFSMVIKCLPILSLIAFVLLHGMSLGEEYAYSRRILLGLIFSVIGDALLVWDDLFIHGLSAFLIAQCLYVSAFGFKPFNIYAATVIYLLSGAGIYILYPGTSGVTSIGMPLYTAILMTMVWRAVARVQLFEELWTWTKLCSCMGGILFAVSDACIGFNEFYGRVPQSQAIIMVTYYAAQLGISLSVVDSKASYLDSLRESKYKLKAAPCPATTSNNKEELLVEQAANSAQCQGSSIWNSSPEIHRRRGILHLE
;
A
#
# COMPACT_ATOMS: atom_id res chain seq x y z
N MET A 1 -11.64 13.96 10.89
CA MET A 1 -11.14 12.58 10.74
C MET A 1 -12.33 11.63 10.61
N ALA A 2 -12.42 10.85 9.54
CA ALA A 2 -13.43 9.80 9.43
C ALA A 2 -13.16 8.72 10.49
N THR A 3 -14.19 8.22 11.17
CA THR A 3 -14.00 7.13 12.13
C THR A 3 -13.58 5.85 11.41
N PRO A 4 -12.77 4.96 12.03
CA PRO A 4 -12.35 3.69 11.40
C PRO A 4 -13.52 2.87 10.82
N LYS A 5 -14.68 2.95 11.47
CA LYS A 5 -15.93 2.32 11.00
C LYS A 5 -16.44 2.89 9.67
N GLN A 6 -16.32 4.19 9.44
CA GLN A 6 -16.74 4.84 8.19
C GLN A 6 -15.81 4.47 7.03
N VAL A 7 -14.50 4.46 7.30
CA VAL A 7 -13.47 4.04 6.35
C VAL A 7 -13.69 2.57 5.94
N LEU A 8 -13.89 1.69 6.93
CA LEU A 8 -14.18 0.27 6.68
C LEU A 8 -15.47 0.06 5.88
N LYS A 9 -16.54 0.82 6.16
CA LYS A 9 -17.80 0.73 5.41
C LYS A 9 -17.63 1.12 3.93
N SER A 10 -16.73 2.05 3.62
CA SER A 10 -16.43 2.47 2.25
C SER A 10 -15.51 1.50 1.50
N ILE A 11 -14.62 0.81 2.22
CA ILE A 11 -13.61 -0.10 1.66
C ILE A 11 -14.13 -1.52 1.52
N GLY A 12 -14.97 -1.97 2.46
CA GLY A 12 -15.49 -3.32 2.54
C GLY A 12 -16.03 -3.85 1.20
N PRO A 13 -16.92 -3.12 0.50
CA PRO A 13 -17.42 -3.54 -0.80
C PRO A 13 -16.33 -3.75 -1.86
N LYS A 14 -15.24 -2.96 -1.82
CA LYS A 14 -14.12 -3.06 -2.77
C LYS A 14 -13.20 -4.25 -2.47
N LEU A 15 -13.22 -4.81 -1.27
CA LEU A 15 -12.46 -6.01 -0.89
C LEU A 15 -13.24 -7.31 -1.09
N VAL A 16 -14.54 -7.26 -1.39
CA VAL A 16 -15.34 -8.46 -1.68
C VAL A 16 -14.72 -9.35 -2.76
N PRO A 17 -14.19 -8.82 -3.88
CA PRO A 17 -13.52 -9.66 -4.88
C PRO A 17 -12.29 -10.41 -4.34
N PHE A 18 -11.54 -9.80 -3.42
CA PHE A 18 -10.39 -10.44 -2.78
C PHE A 18 -10.80 -11.63 -1.93
N PHE A 19 -11.74 -11.45 -1.00
CA PHE A 19 -12.18 -12.56 -0.16
C PHE A 19 -12.83 -13.68 -0.97
N LYS A 20 -13.55 -13.36 -2.05
CA LYS A 20 -14.11 -14.36 -2.97
C LYS A 20 -13.03 -15.18 -3.67
N THR A 21 -12.01 -14.52 -4.22
CA THR A 21 -10.93 -15.20 -4.94
C THR A 21 -10.04 -16.02 -4.00
N VAL A 22 -9.78 -15.54 -2.77
CA VAL A 22 -9.12 -16.32 -1.72
C VAL A 22 -9.94 -17.56 -1.37
N ALA A 23 -11.26 -17.42 -1.19
CA ALA A 23 -12.13 -18.56 -0.91
C ALA A 23 -12.10 -19.58 -2.07
N ILE A 24 -12.15 -19.12 -3.33
CA ILE A 24 -12.03 -19.99 -4.51
C ILE A 24 -10.69 -20.74 -4.49
N TYR A 25 -9.57 -20.06 -4.19
CA TYR A 25 -8.26 -20.68 -4.09
C TYR A 25 -8.25 -21.83 -3.06
N PHE A 26 -8.75 -21.59 -1.85
CA PHE A 26 -8.75 -22.60 -0.78
C PHE A 26 -9.82 -23.68 -0.94
N VAL A 27 -10.91 -23.42 -1.68
CA VAL A 27 -11.92 -24.44 -2.02
C VAL A 27 -11.39 -25.38 -3.11
N LEU A 28 -10.74 -24.85 -4.13
CA LEU A 28 -10.15 -25.68 -5.19
C LEU A 28 -8.89 -26.39 -4.72
N PHE A 29 -8.12 -25.77 -3.82
CA PHE A 29 -6.90 -26.28 -3.18
C PHE A 29 -6.09 -27.22 -4.07
N ILE A 30 -5.69 -26.71 -5.23
CA ILE A 30 -5.00 -27.51 -6.25
C ILE A 30 -3.61 -27.87 -5.72
N PRO A 31 -3.25 -29.17 -5.65
CA PRO A 31 -1.94 -29.59 -5.16
C PRO A 31 -0.81 -29.01 -6.01
N VAL A 32 0.30 -28.64 -5.35
CA VAL A 32 1.51 -28.10 -6.01
C VAL A 32 2.08 -29.09 -7.05
N ASP A 33 1.88 -30.40 -6.86
CA ASP A 33 2.41 -31.46 -7.71
C ASP A 33 1.84 -31.51 -9.14
N GLN A 34 0.84 -30.68 -9.47
CA GLN A 34 0.25 -30.59 -10.81
C GLN A 34 0.30 -29.15 -11.36
N PRO A 35 1.49 -28.70 -11.82
CA PRO A 35 1.62 -27.37 -12.39
C PRO A 35 0.74 -27.25 -13.63
N SER A 36 -0.18 -26.29 -13.61
CA SER A 36 -1.10 -26.03 -14.70
C SER A 36 -1.36 -24.54 -14.83
N LEU A 37 -1.67 -24.09 -16.05
CA LEU A 37 -2.10 -22.71 -16.30
C LEU A 37 -3.33 -22.35 -15.46
N PHE A 38 -4.20 -23.32 -15.19
CA PHE A 38 -5.36 -23.12 -14.33
C PHE A 38 -4.96 -22.84 -12.87
N SER A 39 -4.05 -23.64 -12.30
CA SER A 39 -3.51 -23.40 -10.94
C SER A 39 -2.84 -22.04 -10.84
N MET A 40 -2.06 -21.66 -11.86
CA MET A 40 -1.45 -20.34 -11.96
C MET A 40 -2.47 -19.20 -11.91
N VAL A 41 -3.51 -19.26 -12.74
CA VAL A 41 -4.57 -18.23 -12.75
C VAL A 41 -5.23 -18.14 -11.38
N ILE A 42 -5.64 -19.27 -10.80
CA ILE A 42 -6.31 -19.31 -9.49
C ILE A 42 -5.43 -18.73 -8.38
N LYS A 43 -4.12 -19.02 -8.40
CA LYS A 43 -3.13 -18.48 -7.45
C LYS A 43 -2.96 -16.95 -7.57
N CYS A 44 -3.01 -16.41 -8.78
CA CYS A 44 -2.83 -14.98 -9.04
C CYS A 44 -4.10 -14.14 -8.79
N LEU A 45 -5.29 -14.72 -8.86
CA LEU A 45 -6.57 -14.00 -8.75
C LEU A 45 -6.70 -13.12 -7.48
N PRO A 46 -6.33 -13.59 -6.28
CA PRO A 46 -6.37 -12.74 -5.09
C PRO A 46 -5.54 -11.48 -5.21
N ILE A 47 -4.30 -11.56 -5.72
CA ILE A 47 -3.44 -10.39 -5.84
C ILE A 47 -3.93 -9.45 -6.96
N LEU A 48 -4.45 -9.99 -8.08
CA LEU A 48 -5.10 -9.20 -9.13
C LEU A 48 -6.31 -8.41 -8.59
N SER A 49 -7.06 -8.98 -7.65
CA SER A 49 -8.16 -8.28 -7.01
C SER A 49 -7.69 -7.14 -6.10
N LEU A 50 -6.52 -7.28 -5.45
CA LEU A 50 -5.88 -6.22 -4.67
C LEU A 50 -5.35 -5.09 -5.56
N ILE A 51 -4.79 -5.43 -6.73
CA ILE A 51 -4.42 -4.46 -7.77
C ILE A 51 -5.66 -3.65 -8.15
N ALA A 52 -6.78 -4.30 -8.49
CA ALA A 52 -8.03 -3.63 -8.79
C ALA A 52 -8.52 -2.75 -7.63
N PHE A 53 -8.41 -3.23 -6.39
CA PHE A 53 -8.73 -2.46 -5.19
C PHE A 53 -7.90 -1.16 -5.10
N VAL A 54 -6.58 -1.23 -5.27
CA VAL A 54 -5.68 -0.06 -5.22
C VAL A 54 -6.02 0.92 -6.36
N LEU A 55 -6.25 0.43 -7.58
CA LEU A 55 -6.65 1.24 -8.73
C LEU A 55 -7.98 1.97 -8.49
N LEU A 56 -9.01 1.26 -8.01
CA LEU A 56 -10.33 1.79 -7.70
C LEU A 56 -10.36 2.69 -6.46
N HIS A 57 -9.35 2.61 -5.60
CA HIS A 57 -9.21 3.55 -4.49
C HIS A 57 -8.71 4.92 -4.98
N GLY A 58 -8.16 5.00 -6.19
CA GLY A 58 -7.88 6.25 -6.91
C GLY A 58 -6.39 6.50 -7.04
N MET A 59 -5.90 6.50 -8.27
CA MET A 59 -4.58 7.00 -8.64
C MET A 59 -4.74 8.42 -9.18
N SER A 60 -4.04 9.40 -8.60
CA SER A 60 -3.74 10.66 -9.31
C SER A 60 -2.25 10.68 -9.64
N LEU A 61 -1.87 11.38 -10.71
CA LEU A 61 -0.50 11.37 -11.25
C LEU A 61 0.48 12.26 -10.46
N GLY A 62 0.07 12.85 -9.35
CA GLY A 62 0.94 13.67 -8.50
C GLY A 62 2.01 12.88 -7.75
N GLU A 63 3.10 13.55 -7.38
CA GLU A 63 4.16 13.05 -6.46
C GLU A 63 3.57 12.45 -5.16
N GLU A 64 2.43 12.99 -4.71
CA GLU A 64 1.66 12.56 -3.54
C GLU A 64 1.11 11.12 -3.63
N TYR A 65 1.07 10.52 -4.82
CA TYR A 65 0.66 9.12 -5.06
C TYR A 65 1.85 8.19 -5.32
N ALA A 66 3.09 8.67 -5.14
CA ALA A 66 4.28 7.83 -5.28
C ALA A 66 4.22 6.58 -4.37
N TYR A 67 3.62 6.72 -3.18
CA TYR A 67 3.37 5.59 -2.28
C TYR A 67 2.50 4.51 -2.95
N SER A 68 1.27 4.89 -3.33
CA SER A 68 0.29 4.00 -3.96
C SER A 68 0.84 3.35 -5.25
N ARG A 69 1.59 4.12 -6.05
CA ARG A 69 2.21 3.63 -7.28
C ARG A 69 3.28 2.58 -7.01
N ARG A 70 4.14 2.78 -6.01
CA ARG A 70 5.15 1.80 -5.61
C ARG A 70 4.51 0.52 -5.05
N ILE A 71 3.45 0.64 -4.24
CA ILE A 71 2.67 -0.52 -3.77
C ILE A 71 2.03 -1.27 -4.95
N LEU A 72 1.41 -0.55 -5.88
CA LEU A 72 0.81 -1.14 -7.09
C LEU A 72 1.83 -1.90 -7.94
N LEU A 73 3.00 -1.28 -8.20
CA LEU A 73 4.08 -1.94 -8.94
C LEU A 73 4.57 -3.18 -8.19
N GLY A 74 4.70 -3.12 -6.86
CA GLY A 74 5.06 -4.27 -6.04
C GLY A 74 4.03 -5.41 -6.15
N LEU A 75 2.74 -5.09 -6.18
CA LEU A 75 1.67 -6.08 -6.39
C LEU A 75 1.74 -6.71 -7.79
N ILE A 76 2.05 -5.93 -8.83
CA ILE A 76 2.23 -6.44 -10.20
C ILE A 76 3.39 -7.44 -10.25
N PHE A 77 4.54 -7.09 -9.65
CA PHE A 77 5.67 -8.01 -9.55
C PHE A 77 5.37 -9.23 -8.68
N SER A 78 4.51 -9.08 -7.66
CA SER A 78 4.05 -10.21 -6.84
C SER A 78 3.18 -11.18 -7.65
N VAL A 79 2.31 -10.69 -8.54
CA VAL A 79 1.55 -11.55 -9.48
C VAL A 79 2.49 -12.30 -10.43
N ILE A 80 3.52 -11.62 -10.94
CA ILE A 80 4.52 -12.26 -11.81
C ILE A 80 5.27 -13.34 -11.01
N GLY A 81 5.65 -13.05 -9.77
CA GLY A 81 6.28 -14.01 -8.86
C GLY A 81 5.38 -15.23 -8.62
N ASP A 82 4.10 -15.01 -8.30
CA ASP A 82 3.10 -16.07 -8.08
C ASP A 82 2.95 -16.97 -9.30
N ALA A 83 2.92 -16.37 -10.50
CA ALA A 83 2.81 -17.10 -11.75
C ALA A 83 4.04 -17.97 -12.01
N LEU A 84 5.24 -17.42 -11.81
CA LEU A 84 6.50 -18.14 -12.03
C LEU A 84 6.73 -19.25 -10.99
N LEU A 85 6.35 -19.03 -9.72
CA LEU A 85 6.46 -20.03 -8.65
C LEU A 85 5.54 -21.25 -8.79
N VAL A 86 4.72 -21.34 -9.85
CA VAL A 86 3.94 -22.55 -10.14
C VAL A 86 4.82 -23.64 -10.74
N TRP A 87 5.89 -23.26 -11.44
CA TRP A 87 6.82 -24.20 -12.08
C TRP A 87 8.16 -24.19 -11.35
N ASP A 88 8.63 -25.37 -10.94
CA ASP A 88 9.87 -25.53 -10.19
C ASP A 88 11.08 -24.99 -10.98
N ASP A 89 11.12 -25.19 -12.30
CA ASP A 89 12.17 -24.66 -13.19
C ASP A 89 12.27 -23.12 -13.17
N LEU A 90 11.17 -22.44 -12.83
CA LEU A 90 11.07 -20.98 -12.78
C LEU A 90 11.17 -20.44 -11.35
N PHE A 91 11.45 -21.28 -10.35
CA PHE A 91 11.52 -20.90 -8.94
C PHE A 91 12.41 -19.67 -8.70
N ILE A 92 13.62 -19.67 -9.24
CA ILE A 92 14.58 -18.55 -9.10
C ILE A 92 14.05 -17.27 -9.75
N HIS A 93 13.37 -17.38 -10.90
CA HIS A 93 12.77 -16.24 -11.60
C HIS A 93 11.58 -15.68 -10.80
N GLY A 94 10.76 -16.55 -10.21
CA GLY A 94 9.68 -16.16 -9.31
C GLY A 94 10.19 -15.45 -8.06
N LEU A 95 11.24 -15.99 -7.44
CA LEU A 95 11.90 -15.37 -6.28
C LEU A 95 12.50 -14.00 -6.64
N SER A 96 13.08 -13.87 -7.83
CA SER A 96 13.60 -12.59 -8.34
C SER A 96 12.50 -11.54 -8.54
N ALA A 97 11.32 -11.95 -9.03
CA ALA A 97 10.17 -11.05 -9.14
C ALA A 97 9.68 -10.58 -7.75
N PHE A 98 9.61 -11.48 -6.76
CA PHE A 98 9.31 -11.10 -5.38
C PHE A 98 10.35 -10.17 -4.76
N LEU A 99 11.63 -10.36 -5.08
CA LEU A 99 12.70 -9.46 -4.64
C LEU A 99 12.48 -8.04 -5.16
N ILE A 100 12.09 -7.89 -6.43
CA ILE A 100 11.74 -6.57 -7.01
C ILE A 100 10.52 -5.99 -6.29
N ALA A 101 9.50 -6.80 -5.99
CA ALA A 101 8.35 -6.36 -5.22
C ALA A 101 8.74 -5.84 -3.83
N GLN A 102 9.62 -6.55 -3.11
CA GLN A 102 10.14 -6.13 -1.81
C GLN A 102 10.89 -4.80 -1.91
N CYS A 103 11.75 -4.62 -2.91
CA CYS A 103 12.45 -3.35 -3.17
C CYS A 103 11.46 -2.19 -3.40
N LEU A 104 10.38 -2.43 -4.16
CA LEU A 104 9.32 -1.45 -4.38
C LEU A 104 8.57 -1.12 -3.09
N TYR A 105 8.31 -2.11 -2.24
CA TYR A 105 7.70 -1.91 -0.92
C TYR A 105 8.63 -1.16 0.05
N VAL A 106 9.93 -1.48 0.09
CA VAL A 106 10.94 -0.71 0.84
C VAL A 106 10.94 0.75 0.38
N SER A 107 10.96 0.97 -0.93
CA SER A 107 10.89 2.30 -1.53
C SER A 107 9.59 3.01 -1.14
N ALA A 108 8.44 2.32 -1.12
CA ALA A 108 7.17 2.89 -0.68
C ALA A 108 7.21 3.28 0.80
N PHE A 109 7.74 2.40 1.67
CA PHE A 109 7.80 2.65 3.11
C PHE A 109 8.79 3.78 3.45
N GLY A 110 9.82 3.98 2.63
CA GLY A 110 10.79 5.05 2.81
C GLY A 110 11.68 4.84 4.05
N PHE A 111 12.71 5.68 4.20
CA PHE A 111 13.75 5.52 5.24
C PHE A 111 13.56 6.40 6.47
N LYS A 112 12.47 7.18 6.52
CA LYS A 112 12.11 8.02 7.67
C LYS A 112 10.80 7.53 8.30
N PRO A 113 10.69 7.46 9.64
CA PRO A 113 11.74 7.65 10.64
C PRO A 113 12.76 6.49 10.63
N PHE A 114 13.97 6.76 11.11
CA PHE A 114 15.03 5.76 11.23
C PHE A 114 15.00 5.17 12.65
N ASN A 115 14.44 3.97 12.79
CA ASN A 115 14.37 3.28 14.08
C ASN A 115 15.48 2.23 14.17
N ILE A 116 16.60 2.59 14.82
CA ILE A 116 17.77 1.70 14.96
C ILE A 116 17.47 0.47 15.81
N TYR A 117 16.66 0.61 16.88
CA TYR A 117 16.31 -0.52 17.75
C TYR A 117 15.53 -1.59 16.99
N ALA A 118 14.54 -1.18 16.19
CA ALA A 118 13.82 -2.10 15.31
C ALA A 118 14.75 -2.73 14.26
N ALA A 119 15.71 -1.95 13.73
CA ALA A 119 16.71 -2.47 12.78
C ALA A 119 17.54 -3.58 13.43
N THR A 120 18.09 -3.34 14.62
CA THR A 120 18.92 -4.30 15.35
C THR A 120 18.19 -5.62 15.56
N VAL A 121 16.96 -5.58 16.10
CA VAL A 121 16.16 -6.80 16.34
C VAL A 121 15.91 -7.55 15.03
N ILE A 122 15.54 -6.84 13.96
CA ILE A 122 15.18 -7.46 12.69
C ILE A 122 16.41 -8.03 11.97
N TYR A 123 17.56 -7.35 11.98
CA TYR A 123 18.78 -7.90 11.39
C TYR A 123 19.38 -9.04 12.22
N LEU A 124 19.17 -9.08 13.55
CA LEU A 124 19.50 -10.25 14.36
C LEU A 124 18.65 -11.47 13.96
N LEU A 125 17.34 -11.27 13.78
CA LEU A 125 16.44 -12.32 13.26
C LEU A 125 16.83 -12.75 11.84
N SER A 126 17.22 -11.79 11.00
CA SER A 126 17.74 -12.07 9.65
C SER A 126 18.99 -12.94 9.70
N GLY A 127 19.94 -12.64 10.59
CA GLY A 127 21.16 -13.43 10.77
C GLY A 127 20.86 -14.85 11.25
N ALA A 128 19.93 -15.01 12.20
CA ALA A 128 19.47 -16.32 12.65
C ALA A 128 18.80 -17.11 11.52
N GLY A 129 17.91 -16.48 10.74
CA GLY A 129 17.25 -17.11 9.60
C GLY A 129 18.24 -17.57 8.52
N ILE A 130 19.21 -16.72 8.17
CA ILE A 130 20.28 -17.06 7.23
C ILE A 130 21.10 -18.23 7.78
N TYR A 131 21.53 -18.19 9.05
CA TYR A 131 22.29 -19.26 9.68
C TYR A 131 21.55 -20.61 9.61
N ILE A 132 20.23 -20.59 9.84
CA ILE A 132 19.39 -21.79 9.76
C ILE A 132 19.21 -22.26 8.33
N LEU A 133 18.99 -21.39 7.34
CA LEU A 133 18.69 -21.80 5.96
C LEU A 133 19.95 -22.12 5.13
N TYR A 134 21.09 -21.50 5.45
CA TYR A 134 22.31 -21.60 4.65
C TYR A 134 22.79 -23.03 4.36
N PRO A 135 22.79 -23.98 5.32
CA PRO A 135 23.24 -25.35 5.07
C PRO A 135 22.45 -26.11 4.00
N GLY A 136 21.17 -25.75 3.78
CA GLY A 136 20.33 -26.37 2.77
C GLY A 136 20.46 -25.73 1.37
N THR A 137 21.26 -24.68 1.22
CA THR A 137 21.46 -24.00 -0.06
C THR A 137 22.60 -24.62 -0.88
N SER A 138 22.51 -24.54 -2.21
CA SER A 138 23.58 -24.97 -3.12
C SER A 138 23.68 -24.11 -4.37
N GLY A 139 24.89 -24.03 -4.95
CA GLY A 139 25.13 -23.27 -6.19
C GLY A 139 24.76 -21.79 -6.08
N VAL A 140 23.93 -21.30 -7.00
CA VAL A 140 23.51 -19.89 -7.07
C VAL A 140 22.66 -19.48 -5.85
N THR A 141 21.93 -20.42 -5.25
CA THR A 141 21.05 -20.13 -4.10
C THR A 141 21.81 -19.78 -2.83
N SER A 142 23.08 -20.20 -2.69
CA SER A 142 23.91 -19.88 -1.52
C SER A 142 24.27 -18.40 -1.41
N ILE A 143 24.27 -17.68 -2.54
CA ILE A 143 24.45 -16.21 -2.57
C ILE A 143 23.08 -15.52 -2.65
N GLY A 144 22.15 -16.08 -3.43
CA GLY A 144 20.81 -15.53 -3.60
C GLY A 144 19.99 -15.48 -2.31
N MET A 145 20.00 -16.55 -1.52
CA MET A 145 19.23 -16.67 -0.27
C MET A 145 19.58 -15.58 0.77
N PRO A 146 20.85 -15.35 1.14
CA PRO A 146 21.17 -14.31 2.13
C PRO A 146 20.85 -12.90 1.61
N LEU A 147 21.09 -12.64 0.31
CA LEU A 147 20.75 -11.35 -0.30
C LEU A 147 19.23 -11.10 -0.30
N TYR A 148 18.46 -12.12 -0.68
CA TYR A 148 17.00 -12.08 -0.66
C TYR A 148 16.49 -11.83 0.77
N THR A 149 16.99 -12.60 1.75
CA THR A 149 16.60 -12.46 3.16
C THR A 149 16.94 -11.08 3.71
N ALA A 150 18.09 -10.51 3.35
CA ALA A 150 18.47 -9.17 3.79
C ALA A 150 17.50 -8.08 3.25
N ILE A 151 17.08 -8.18 1.99
CA ILE A 151 16.14 -7.22 1.39
C ILE A 151 14.73 -7.39 1.98
N LEU A 152 14.27 -8.64 2.14
CA LEU A 152 13.01 -8.96 2.80
C LEU A 152 12.98 -8.40 4.23
N MET A 153 14.02 -8.63 5.01
CA MET A 153 14.10 -8.13 6.39
C MET A 153 14.28 -6.61 6.44
N THR A 154 14.88 -5.99 5.42
CA THR A 154 14.85 -4.53 5.25
C THR A 154 13.42 -4.05 5.06
N MET A 155 12.61 -4.73 4.24
CA MET A 155 11.18 -4.42 4.07
C MET A 155 10.42 -4.50 5.39
N VAL A 156 10.62 -5.57 6.18
CA VAL A 156 10.00 -5.73 7.51
C VAL A 156 10.42 -4.60 8.44
N TRP A 157 11.71 -4.28 8.48
CA TRP A 157 12.21 -3.19 9.31
C TRP A 157 11.59 -1.86 8.93
N ARG A 158 11.51 -1.53 7.64
CA ARG A 158 10.86 -0.30 7.20
C ARG A 158 9.37 -0.30 7.53
N ALA A 159 8.68 -1.43 7.42
CA ALA A 159 7.27 -1.54 7.79
C ALA A 159 7.05 -1.30 9.30
N VAL A 160 7.89 -1.90 10.15
CA VAL A 160 7.84 -1.75 11.63
C VAL A 160 8.22 -0.33 12.05
N ALA A 161 9.28 0.25 11.46
CA ALA A 161 9.77 1.58 11.81
C ALA A 161 8.74 2.68 11.54
N ARG A 162 7.79 2.48 10.61
CA ARG A 162 6.70 3.43 10.36
C ARG A 162 5.63 3.44 11.47
N VAL A 163 5.54 2.40 12.28
CA VAL A 163 4.60 2.33 13.39
C VAL A 163 5.22 3.04 14.59
N GLN A 164 4.95 4.32 14.74
CA GLN A 164 5.26 5.07 15.96
C GLN A 164 4.12 4.83 16.96
N LEU A 165 4.29 3.85 17.84
CA LEU A 165 3.28 3.46 18.84
C LEU A 165 3.03 4.55 19.91
N PHE A 166 3.91 5.54 20.02
CA PHE A 166 3.91 6.56 21.08
C PHE A 166 3.61 7.98 20.61
N GLU A 167 3.38 8.20 19.31
CA GLU A 167 2.88 9.49 18.81
C GLU A 167 1.36 9.37 18.59
N GLU A 168 0.58 10.37 19.01
CA GLU A 168 -0.89 10.34 19.12
C GLU A 168 -1.67 10.05 17.81
N LEU A 169 -0.99 9.90 16.68
CA LEU A 169 -1.57 9.52 15.39
C LEU A 169 -1.35 8.02 15.11
N TRP A 170 -2.01 7.20 15.92
CA TRP A 170 -2.14 5.76 15.68
C TRP A 170 -3.06 5.50 14.49
N THR A 171 -2.50 5.38 13.28
CA THR A 171 -3.29 5.04 12.10
C THR A 171 -3.32 3.54 11.86
N TRP A 172 -4.52 2.96 11.84
CA TRP A 172 -4.78 1.55 11.52
C TRP A 172 -4.06 1.05 10.26
N THR A 173 -3.83 1.92 9.27
CA THR A 173 -3.11 1.61 8.02
C THR A 173 -1.62 1.36 8.20
N LYS A 174 -0.95 2.06 9.13
CA LYS A 174 0.46 1.82 9.48
C LYS A 174 0.61 0.42 10.08
N LEU A 175 -0.31 0.01 10.95
CA LEU A 175 -0.35 -1.35 11.50
C LEU A 175 -0.60 -2.40 10.42
N CYS A 176 -1.53 -2.15 9.49
CA CYS A 176 -1.77 -3.07 8.37
C CYS A 176 -0.50 -3.33 7.57
N SER A 177 0.32 -2.30 7.33
CA SER A 177 1.60 -2.50 6.63
C SER A 177 2.64 -3.24 7.46
N CYS A 178 2.68 -3.02 8.78
CA CYS A 178 3.59 -3.70 9.70
C CYS A 178 3.25 -5.18 9.81
N MET A 179 1.99 -5.49 10.10
CA MET A 179 1.46 -6.86 10.05
C MET A 179 1.67 -7.48 8.67
N GLY A 180 1.45 -6.69 7.61
CA GLY A 180 1.67 -7.11 6.23
C GLY A 180 3.11 -7.55 5.99
N GLY A 181 4.09 -6.73 6.38
CA GLY A 181 5.50 -7.05 6.24
C GLY A 181 5.94 -8.27 7.05
N ILE A 182 5.48 -8.39 8.31
CA ILE A 182 5.79 -9.55 9.16
C ILE A 182 5.23 -10.83 8.54
N LEU A 183 3.96 -10.82 8.11
CA LEU A 183 3.33 -11.98 7.48
C LEU A 183 4.00 -12.35 6.14
N PHE A 184 4.49 -11.36 5.40
CA PHE A 184 5.27 -11.60 4.18
C PHE A 184 6.54 -12.39 4.50
N ALA A 185 7.27 -11.97 5.53
CA ALA A 185 8.49 -12.67 5.94
C ALA A 185 8.22 -14.08 6.48
N VAL A 186 7.09 -14.30 7.17
CA VAL A 186 6.67 -15.63 7.61
C VAL A 186 6.35 -16.52 6.40
N SER A 187 5.64 -16.01 5.40
CA SER A 187 5.37 -16.71 4.14
C SER A 187 6.67 -17.15 3.45
N ASP A 188 7.59 -16.21 3.24
CA ASP A 188 8.85 -16.49 2.53
C ASP A 188 9.77 -17.42 3.32
N ALA A 189 9.79 -17.31 4.65
CA ALA A 189 10.49 -18.28 5.49
C ALA A 189 9.92 -19.69 5.28
N CYS A 190 8.60 -19.85 5.22
CA CYS A 190 7.96 -21.15 4.94
C CYS A 190 8.31 -21.67 3.54
N ILE A 191 8.42 -20.80 2.52
CA ILE A 191 8.92 -21.16 1.19
C ILE A 191 10.36 -21.67 1.28
N GLY A 192 11.25 -20.94 1.96
CA GLY A 192 12.65 -21.33 2.12
C GLY A 192 12.83 -22.67 2.85
N PHE A 193 12.06 -22.92 3.91
CA PHE A 193 12.08 -24.22 4.59
C PHE A 193 11.57 -25.35 3.69
N ASN A 194 10.48 -25.12 2.96
CA ASN A 194 9.90 -26.11 2.06
C ASN A 194 10.86 -26.48 0.91
N GLU A 195 11.61 -25.50 0.41
CA GLU A 195 12.58 -25.68 -0.68
C GLU A 195 13.88 -26.34 -0.21
N PHE A 196 14.48 -25.86 0.88
CA PHE A 196 15.84 -26.28 1.28
C PHE A 196 15.90 -27.47 2.24
N TYR A 197 14.84 -27.72 3.03
CA TYR A 197 14.81 -28.79 4.03
C TYR A 197 13.76 -29.88 3.75
N GLY A 198 12.96 -29.71 2.71
CA GLY A 198 11.94 -30.67 2.29
C GLY A 198 10.52 -30.24 2.65
N ARG A 199 9.56 -30.95 2.03
CA ARG A 199 8.13 -30.59 2.08
C ARG A 199 7.55 -30.76 3.47
N VAL A 200 7.39 -29.65 4.18
CA VAL A 200 6.64 -29.60 5.45
C VAL A 200 5.16 -29.92 5.16
N PRO A 201 4.49 -30.77 5.94
CA PRO A 201 3.07 -31.01 5.77
C PRO A 201 2.29 -29.70 5.81
N GLN A 202 1.36 -29.51 4.86
CA GLN A 202 0.49 -28.32 4.76
C GLN A 202 1.23 -26.99 4.51
N SER A 203 2.49 -27.02 4.07
CA SER A 203 3.29 -25.82 3.75
C SER A 203 2.55 -24.89 2.79
N GLN A 204 1.92 -25.43 1.74
CA GLN A 204 1.13 -24.66 0.78
C GLN A 204 0.05 -23.82 1.46
N ALA A 205 -0.72 -24.39 2.39
CA ALA A 205 -1.79 -23.66 3.05
C ALA A 205 -1.23 -22.52 3.93
N ILE A 206 -0.19 -22.82 4.71
CA ILE A 206 0.45 -21.84 5.61
C ILE A 206 1.04 -20.68 4.81
N ILE A 207 1.78 -20.98 3.75
CA ILE A 207 2.37 -20.00 2.83
C ILE A 207 1.27 -19.10 2.26
N MET A 208 0.22 -19.69 1.68
CA MET A 208 -0.79 -18.88 0.97
C MET A 208 -1.68 -18.07 1.92
N VAL A 209 -1.99 -18.58 3.12
CA VAL A 209 -2.74 -17.80 4.13
C VAL A 209 -1.92 -16.60 4.59
N THR A 210 -0.66 -16.83 4.96
CA THR A 210 0.22 -15.76 5.45
C THR A 210 0.53 -14.75 4.33
N TYR A 211 0.77 -15.22 3.11
CA TYR A 211 1.00 -14.39 1.94
C TYR A 211 -0.20 -13.51 1.55
N TYR A 212 -1.39 -14.08 1.43
CA TYR A 212 -2.58 -13.28 1.07
C TYR A 212 -2.94 -12.28 2.17
N ALA A 213 -2.77 -12.65 3.44
CA ALA A 213 -2.94 -11.72 4.55
C ALA A 213 -1.86 -10.62 4.52
N ALA A 214 -0.62 -10.95 4.16
CA ALA A 214 0.46 -10.00 4.00
C ALA A 214 0.13 -8.94 2.94
N GLN A 215 -0.26 -9.40 1.75
CA GLN A 215 -0.59 -8.55 0.61
C GLN A 215 -1.83 -7.70 0.85
N LEU A 216 -2.83 -8.23 1.55
CA LEU A 216 -3.98 -7.45 2.00
C LEU A 216 -3.55 -6.31 2.93
N GLY A 217 -2.71 -6.61 3.93
CA GLY A 217 -2.20 -5.60 4.87
C GLY A 217 -1.40 -4.50 4.19
N ILE A 218 -0.51 -4.87 3.27
CA ILE A 218 0.27 -3.92 2.46
C ILE A 218 -0.67 -3.08 1.57
N SER A 219 -1.66 -3.69 0.92
CA SER A 219 -2.62 -2.97 0.05
C SER A 219 -3.52 -2.01 0.83
N LEU A 220 -4.00 -2.42 2.00
CA LEU A 220 -4.82 -1.58 2.89
C LEU A 220 -4.07 -0.34 3.38
N SER A 221 -2.75 -0.39 3.46
CA SER A 221 -1.94 0.75 3.91
C SER A 221 -2.01 1.96 2.97
N VAL A 222 -2.45 1.77 1.71
CA VAL A 222 -2.64 2.83 0.70
C VAL A 222 -3.82 3.77 1.01
N VAL A 223 -4.79 3.32 1.82
CA VAL A 223 -6.04 4.05 2.10
C VAL A 223 -5.78 5.41 2.75
N ASP A 224 -4.82 5.49 3.66
CA ASP A 224 -4.56 6.69 4.46
C ASP A 224 -3.75 7.75 3.69
N SER A 225 -2.89 7.32 2.76
CA SER A 225 -2.16 8.24 1.87
C SER A 225 -3.14 9.12 1.08
N LYS A 226 -4.28 8.56 0.66
CA LYS A 226 -5.33 9.33 -0.02
C LYS A 226 -6.08 10.27 0.93
N ALA A 227 -6.42 9.80 2.14
CA ALA A 227 -7.14 10.62 3.12
C ALA A 227 -6.33 11.86 3.53
N SER A 228 -5.04 11.65 3.83
CA SER A 228 -4.10 12.72 4.18
C SER A 228 -3.93 13.75 3.06
N TYR A 229 -3.89 13.30 1.79
CA TYR A 229 -3.83 14.19 0.62
C TYR A 229 -5.12 15.01 0.43
N LEU A 230 -6.29 14.42 0.61
CA LEU A 230 -7.56 15.15 0.48
C LEU A 230 -7.71 16.21 1.58
N ASP A 231 -7.24 15.92 2.80
CA ASP A 231 -7.23 16.88 3.89
C ASP A 231 -6.23 18.03 3.61
N SER A 232 -5.03 17.75 3.07
CA SER A 232 -4.07 18.80 2.70
C SER A 232 -4.56 19.70 1.55
N LEU A 233 -5.25 19.13 0.56
CA LEU A 233 -5.93 19.92 -0.48
C LEU A 233 -7.03 20.80 0.10
N ARG A 234 -7.79 20.29 1.07
CA ARG A 234 -8.85 21.05 1.74
C ARG A 234 -8.27 22.21 2.54
N GLU A 235 -7.18 21.99 3.27
CA GLU A 235 -6.47 23.04 4.00
C GLU A 235 -5.87 24.09 3.07
N SER A 236 -5.23 23.67 1.97
CA SER A 236 -4.71 24.59 0.95
C SER A 236 -5.81 25.47 0.36
N LYS A 237 -6.95 24.87 0.00
CA LYS A 237 -8.12 25.60 -0.50
C LYS A 237 -8.70 26.56 0.54
N TYR A 238 -8.69 26.19 1.82
CA TYR A 238 -9.11 27.07 2.92
C TYR A 238 -8.15 28.25 3.10
N LYS A 239 -6.83 28.00 3.09
CA LYS A 239 -5.80 29.06 3.14
C LYS A 239 -5.90 30.02 1.97
N LEU A 240 -6.16 29.52 0.75
CA LEU A 240 -6.37 30.36 -0.43
C LEU A 240 -7.62 31.26 -0.29
N LYS A 241 -8.69 30.74 0.33
CA LYS A 241 -9.94 31.47 0.53
C LYS A 241 -9.91 32.43 1.73
N ALA A 242 -9.05 32.15 2.71
CA ALA A 242 -8.88 32.95 3.93
C ALA A 242 -7.75 33.99 3.83
N ALA A 243 -7.00 34.02 2.72
CA ALA A 243 -6.00 35.04 2.47
C ALA A 243 -6.67 36.42 2.37
N PRO A 244 -6.33 37.39 3.25
CA PRO A 244 -6.80 38.77 3.10
C PRO A 244 -6.32 39.30 1.75
N CYS A 245 -7.16 40.06 1.03
CA CYS A 245 -6.66 40.85 -0.10
C CYS A 245 -5.54 41.76 0.41
N PRO A 246 -4.39 41.84 -0.29
CA PRO A 246 -3.30 42.69 0.15
C PRO A 246 -3.81 44.13 0.29
N ALA A 247 -3.64 44.71 1.49
CA ALA A 247 -3.90 46.13 1.71
C ALA A 247 -2.81 46.91 0.96
N THR A 248 -3.19 47.52 -0.15
CA THR A 248 -2.28 48.26 -1.04
C THR A 248 -1.79 49.51 -0.32
N THR A 249 -0.46 49.65 -0.17
CA THR A 249 0.18 50.92 0.18
C THR A 249 1.25 51.20 -0.89
N SER A 250 0.83 51.61 -2.09
CA SER A 250 1.75 52.10 -3.14
C SER A 250 1.43 53.56 -3.45
N ASN A 251 2.48 54.40 -3.47
CA ASN A 251 2.43 55.84 -3.72
C ASN A 251 2.62 56.22 -5.21
N ASN A 252 2.65 55.25 -6.12
CA ASN A 252 2.87 55.48 -7.56
C ASN A 252 1.63 55.11 -8.40
N LYS A 253 1.17 56.06 -9.23
CA LYS A 253 -0.06 55.92 -10.04
C LYS A 253 0.04 54.84 -11.13
N GLU A 254 1.22 54.49 -11.60
CA GLU A 254 1.41 53.45 -12.64
C GLU A 254 1.41 52.02 -12.08
N GLU A 255 1.92 51.81 -10.85
CA GLU A 255 1.82 50.50 -10.16
C GLU A 255 0.37 50.16 -9.81
N LEU A 256 -0.42 51.18 -9.43
CA LEU A 256 -1.83 51.01 -9.06
C LEU A 256 -2.71 50.40 -10.17
N LEU A 257 -2.44 50.71 -11.44
CA LEU A 257 -3.25 50.20 -12.57
C LEU A 257 -2.91 48.75 -12.93
N VAL A 258 -1.63 48.38 -12.86
CA VAL A 258 -1.18 46.99 -13.09
C VAL A 258 -1.65 46.09 -11.95
N GLU A 259 -1.63 46.60 -10.71
CA GLU A 259 -2.02 45.85 -9.51
C GLU A 259 -3.56 45.74 -9.35
N GLN A 260 -4.33 46.73 -9.81
CA GLN A 260 -5.80 46.62 -9.91
C GLN A 260 -6.24 45.60 -10.98
N ALA A 261 -5.52 45.51 -12.11
CA ALA A 261 -5.77 44.48 -13.11
C ALA A 261 -5.47 43.06 -12.58
N ALA A 262 -4.40 42.89 -11.80
CA ALA A 262 -4.08 41.61 -11.16
C ALA A 262 -5.10 41.21 -10.08
N ASN A 263 -5.52 42.15 -9.22
CA ASN A 263 -6.48 41.90 -8.15
C ASN A 263 -7.91 41.63 -8.66
N SER A 264 -8.32 42.25 -9.76
CA SER A 264 -9.62 41.99 -10.40
C SER A 264 -9.71 40.59 -11.02
N ALA A 265 -8.62 40.08 -11.62
CA ALA A 265 -8.56 38.71 -12.11
C ALA A 265 -8.65 37.67 -10.97
N GLN A 266 -8.02 37.97 -9.84
CA GLN A 266 -8.01 37.11 -8.66
C GLN A 266 -9.37 37.09 -7.93
N CYS A 267 -10.09 38.22 -7.91
CA CYS A 267 -11.46 38.30 -7.36
C CYS A 267 -12.53 37.74 -8.32
N GLN A 268 -12.43 37.94 -9.64
CA GLN A 268 -13.39 37.41 -10.62
C GLN A 268 -13.33 35.89 -10.76
N GLY A 269 -12.17 35.26 -10.52
CA GLY A 269 -12.06 33.80 -10.41
C GLY A 269 -12.91 33.21 -9.27
N SER A 270 -13.22 34.00 -8.24
CA SER A 270 -14.10 33.59 -7.13
C SER A 270 -15.59 33.74 -7.42
N SER A 271 -15.98 34.69 -8.28
CA SER A 271 -17.39 34.97 -8.61
C SER A 271 -17.94 34.09 -9.73
N ILE A 272 -17.09 33.62 -10.66
CA ILE A 272 -17.53 32.79 -11.81
C ILE A 272 -17.95 31.37 -11.37
N TRP A 273 -17.46 30.87 -10.23
CA TRP A 273 -17.81 29.54 -9.70
C TRP A 273 -18.98 29.51 -8.71
N ASN A 274 -19.62 30.66 -8.46
CA ASN A 274 -20.77 30.76 -7.55
C ASN A 274 -22.12 30.57 -8.27
N SER A 275 -22.12 30.18 -9.55
CA SER A 275 -23.32 29.98 -10.36
C SER A 275 -23.49 28.50 -10.73
N SER A 276 -23.99 27.68 -9.82
CA SER A 276 -24.74 26.47 -10.17
C SER A 276 -25.92 26.29 -9.22
N PRO A 277 -27.09 25.90 -9.75
CA PRO A 277 -28.36 26.23 -9.10
C PRO A 277 -28.65 25.34 -7.89
N GLU A 278 -29.12 25.98 -6.82
CA GLU A 278 -29.67 25.33 -5.63
C GLU A 278 -30.83 24.40 -6.03
N ILE A 279 -30.64 23.10 -5.84
CA ILE A 279 -31.74 22.14 -5.84
C ILE A 279 -32.47 22.28 -4.49
N HIS A 280 -33.57 23.04 -4.50
CA HIS A 280 -34.52 23.16 -3.40
C HIS A 280 -34.98 21.78 -2.91
N ARG A 281 -34.69 21.45 -1.64
CA ARG A 281 -35.38 20.40 -0.90
C ARG A 281 -36.23 21.05 0.20
N ARG A 282 -37.52 21.29 -0.09
CA ARG A 282 -38.53 21.69 0.91
C ARG A 282 -38.58 20.66 2.04
N ARG A 283 -38.48 21.10 3.29
CA ARG A 283 -39.11 20.44 4.44
C ARG A 283 -40.14 21.40 5.00
N GLY A 284 -41.40 21.00 4.95
CA GLY A 284 -42.48 21.65 5.67
C GLY A 284 -42.38 21.35 7.15
N ILE A 285 -42.60 22.38 7.97
CA ILE A 285 -43.04 22.29 9.36
C ILE A 285 -44.07 23.40 9.51
N LEU A 286 -45.35 23.00 9.65
CA LEU A 286 -46.47 23.85 10.02
C LEU A 286 -46.33 24.21 11.50
N HIS A 287 -46.34 25.51 11.79
CA HIS A 287 -46.50 26.06 13.13
C HIS A 287 -47.99 26.18 13.45
N LEU A 288 -48.30 25.87 14.71
CA LEU A 288 -49.53 26.17 15.44
C LEU A 288 -49.92 27.65 15.30
N GLU A 289 -51.18 27.91 14.95
CA GLU A 289 -52.16 28.73 15.67
C GLU A 289 -53.57 28.34 15.22
#